data_AF-A0A3N5SLL1-F1
#
_entry.id   AF-A0A3N5SLL1-F1
#
_cell.length_a   1.000
_cell.length_b   1.000
_cell.length_c   1.000
_cell.angle_alpha   90.00
_cell.angle_beta   90.00
_cell.angle_gamma   90.00
#
_symmetry.space_group_name_H-M   'P 1'
#
loop_
_entity.id
_entity.type
_entity.pdbx_description
1 polymer ?
#
loop_
_entity_poly.entity_id
_entity_poly.type
_entity_poly.pdbx_seq_one_letter_code
_entity_poly.pdbx_strand_id
1 'polypeptide(L)'
;MSVKRIVPNIQTDRLDASQEFYSGLLGLRVVMNMGWIITFESPTSPHAQLSVIEKDPSGVHPDLTVEVDDVDEVYTRMLARGVQIVYPPTDEPWGVRRF
;
A
#
# COMPACT_ATOMS: atom_id res chain seq x y z
N MET A 1 -4.63 -14.22 12.82
CA MET A 1 -4.32 -13.60 11.52
C MET A 1 -5.45 -13.72 10.50
N SER A 2 -5.92 -12.58 10.01
CA SER A 2 -6.83 -12.43 8.88
C SER A 2 -6.33 -11.32 7.93
N VAL A 3 -6.48 -11.53 6.63
CA VAL A 3 -6.20 -10.50 5.61
C VAL A 3 -7.44 -9.62 5.50
N LYS A 4 -7.26 -8.32 5.70
CA LYS A 4 -8.33 -7.31 5.60
C LYS A 4 -8.53 -6.82 4.17
N ARG A 5 -7.43 -6.58 3.45
CA ARG A 5 -7.44 -6.19 2.04
C ARG A 5 -6.08 -6.38 1.38
N ILE A 6 -6.09 -6.43 0.05
CA ILE A 6 -4.89 -6.48 -0.80
C ILE A 6 -5.01 -5.32 -1.78
N VAL A 7 -3.96 -4.50 -1.87
CA VAL A 7 -3.94 -3.31 -2.71
C VAL A 7 -2.73 -3.40 -3.64
N PRO A 8 -2.91 -3.48 -4.96
CA PRO A 8 -1.81 -3.39 -5.91
C PRO A 8 -1.20 -1.99 -5.88
N ASN A 9 0.12 -1.93 -5.98
CA ASN A 9 0.86 -0.69 -6.06
C ASN A 9 1.47 -0.57 -7.47
N ILE A 10 1.27 0.58 -8.10
CA ILE A 10 1.76 0.86 -9.46
C ILE A 10 2.82 1.94 -9.37
N GLN A 11 4.02 1.68 -9.89
CA GLN A 11 5.07 2.69 -9.95
C GLN A 11 4.74 3.78 -10.98
N THR A 12 4.98 5.04 -10.64
CA THR A 12 4.77 6.19 -11.53
C THR A 12 5.70 7.35 -11.19
N ASP A 13 6.17 8.11 -12.18
CA ASP A 13 6.84 9.40 -12.00
C ASP A 13 5.87 10.59 -12.20
N ARG A 14 4.57 10.31 -12.33
CA ARG A 14 3.52 11.28 -12.67
C ARG A 14 2.31 11.13 -11.76
N LEU A 15 2.46 11.45 -10.47
CA LEU A 15 1.38 11.35 -9.48
C LEU A 15 0.16 12.20 -9.86
N ASP A 16 0.36 13.45 -10.30
CA ASP A 16 -0.73 14.34 -10.69
C ASP A 16 -1.55 13.78 -11.86
N ALA A 17 -0.87 13.28 -12.90
CA ALA A 17 -1.53 12.66 -14.06
C ALA A 17 -2.27 11.37 -13.65
N SER A 18 -1.71 10.61 -12.70
CA SER A 18 -2.35 9.42 -12.15
C SER A 18 -3.62 9.80 -11.38
N GLN A 19 -3.59 10.88 -10.59
CA GLN A 19 -4.77 11.37 -9.88
C GLN A 19 -5.85 11.88 -10.85
N GLU A 20 -5.47 12.63 -11.89
CA GLU A 20 -6.41 13.06 -12.94
C GLU A 20 -7.07 11.86 -13.64
N PHE A 21 -6.30 10.82 -13.95
CA PHE A 21 -6.83 9.62 -14.58
C PHE A 21 -7.75 8.81 -13.64
N TYR A 22 -7.25 8.39 -12.48
CA TYR A 22 -8.01 7.48 -11.61
C TYR A 22 -9.19 8.17 -10.93
N SER A 23 -9.04 9.42 -10.49
CA SER A 23 -10.11 10.17 -9.83
C SER A 23 -10.95 10.98 -10.82
N GLY A 24 -10.29 11.76 -11.69
CA GLY A 24 -10.99 12.65 -12.63
C GLY A 24 -11.71 11.91 -13.76
N LEU A 25 -11.06 10.93 -14.38
CA LEU A 25 -11.63 10.18 -15.52
C LEU A 25 -12.40 8.93 -15.07
N LEU A 26 -11.83 8.12 -14.18
CA LEU A 26 -12.43 6.84 -13.76
C LEU A 26 -13.35 6.96 -12.53
N GLY A 27 -13.34 8.09 -11.83
CA GLY A 27 -14.24 8.35 -10.70
C GLY A 27 -13.87 7.62 -9.40
N LEU A 28 -12.63 7.14 -9.24
CA LEU A 28 -12.17 6.60 -7.97
C LEU A 28 -11.95 7.72 -6.95
N ARG A 29 -12.20 7.45 -5.67
CA ARG A 29 -11.95 8.41 -4.59
C ARG A 29 -10.54 8.30 -4.10
N VAL A 30 -9.86 9.43 -3.91
CA VAL A 30 -8.61 9.48 -3.14
C VAL A 30 -8.95 9.24 -1.68
N VAL A 31 -8.41 8.16 -1.10
CA VAL A 31 -8.61 7.80 0.32
C VAL A 31 -7.36 7.99 1.15
N MET A 32 -6.20 8.10 0.50
CA MET A 32 -4.93 8.44 1.13
C MET A 32 -4.07 9.16 0.10
N ASN A 33 -3.44 10.26 0.49
CA ASN A 33 -2.43 10.94 -0.32
C ASN A 33 -1.34 11.47 0.62
N MET A 34 -0.10 11.05 0.37
CA MET A 34 1.06 11.39 1.19
C MET A 34 2.16 12.11 0.40
N GLY A 35 1.85 12.58 -0.81
CA GLY A 35 2.80 13.25 -1.70
C GLY A 35 3.74 12.31 -2.46
N TRP A 36 4.02 11.10 -1.96
CA TRP A 36 4.82 10.06 -2.64
C TRP A 36 4.02 8.81 -3.01
N ILE A 37 2.84 8.63 -2.40
CA ILE A 37 1.86 7.58 -2.67
C ILE A 37 0.45 8.17 -2.64
N ILE A 38 -0.40 7.69 -3.54
CA ILE A 38 -1.84 7.98 -3.55
C ILE A 38 -2.58 6.65 -3.62
N THR A 39 -3.52 6.42 -2.70
CA THR A 39 -4.43 5.27 -2.74
C THR A 39 -5.81 5.73 -3.17
N PHE A 40 -6.37 4.99 -4.13
CA PHE A 40 -7.69 5.19 -4.68
C PHE A 40 -8.62 4.05 -4.29
N GLU A 41 -9.90 4.34 -4.16
CA GLU A 41 -10.96 3.38 -3.85
C GLU A 41 -12.18 3.60 -4.73
N SER A 42 -12.81 2.52 -5.18
CA SER A 42 -14.12 2.59 -5.84
C SER A 42 -15.21 3.09 -4.88
N PRO A 43 -16.04 4.07 -5.26
CA PRO A 43 -17.18 4.52 -4.45
C PRO A 43 -18.21 3.43 -4.15
N THR A 44 -18.28 2.38 -4.99
CA THR A 44 -19.30 1.34 -4.93
C THR A 44 -18.77 -0.03 -4.50
N SER A 45 -17.43 -0.18 -4.44
CA SER A 45 -16.78 -1.41 -4.02
C SER A 45 -15.55 -1.07 -3.16
N PRO A 46 -15.70 -0.96 -1.84
CA PRO A 46 -14.64 -0.42 -0.96
C PRO A 46 -13.31 -1.19 -0.98
N HIS A 47 -13.31 -2.45 -1.41
CA HIS A 47 -12.09 -3.25 -1.56
C HIS A 47 -11.48 -3.23 -2.97
N ALA A 48 -12.17 -2.63 -3.94
CA ALA A 48 -11.58 -2.33 -5.24
C ALA A 48 -10.71 -1.07 -5.10
N GLN A 49 -9.45 -1.30 -4.75
CA GLN A 49 -8.47 -0.27 -4.46
C GLN A 49 -7.20 -0.49 -5.29
N LEU A 50 -6.47 0.60 -5.53
CA LEU A 50 -5.12 0.57 -6.06
C LEU A 50 -4.34 1.76 -5.50
N SER A 51 -3.03 1.61 -5.40
CA SER A 51 -2.13 2.72 -5.07
C SER A 51 -1.21 3.01 -6.25
N VAL A 52 -0.83 4.27 -6.39
CA VAL A 52 0.29 4.68 -7.23
C VAL A 52 1.41 5.20 -6.35
N ILE A 53 2.64 4.81 -6.64
CA ILE A 53 3.82 5.12 -5.82
C ILE A 53 4.89 5.72 -6.73
N GLU A 54 5.45 6.85 -6.32
CA GLU A 54 6.64 7.40 -6.97
C GLU A 54 7.90 6.74 -6.40
N LYS A 55 8.18 7.02 -5.13
CA LYS A 55 9.30 6.44 -4.40
C LYS A 55 8.90 6.21 -2.95
N ASP A 56 8.93 4.95 -2.54
CA ASP A 56 8.71 4.62 -1.13
C ASP A 56 9.87 5.15 -0.26
N PRO A 57 9.59 5.77 0.90
CA PRO A 57 10.62 6.27 1.81
C PRO A 57 11.60 5.21 2.31
N SER A 58 11.20 3.93 2.36
CA SER A 58 12.08 2.81 2.72
C SER A 58 13.14 2.51 1.66
N GLY A 59 12.97 3.01 0.43
CA GLY A 59 13.79 2.65 -0.73
C GLY A 59 13.44 1.30 -1.35
N VAL A 60 12.49 0.56 -0.79
CA VAL A 60 11.96 -0.69 -1.34
C VAL A 60 10.64 -0.41 -2.04
N HIS A 61 10.46 -0.90 -3.27
CA HIS A 61 9.17 -0.81 -3.97
C HIS A 61 8.34 -2.08 -3.73
N PRO A 62 7.22 -2.00 -3.00
CA PRO A 62 6.33 -3.14 -2.84
C PRO A 62 5.36 -3.25 -4.02
N ASP A 63 5.25 -4.42 -4.65
CA ASP A 63 4.25 -4.66 -5.70
C ASP A 63 2.81 -4.67 -5.16
N LEU A 64 2.65 -5.16 -3.92
CA LEU A 64 1.37 -5.29 -3.23
C LEU A 64 1.48 -4.78 -1.80
N THR A 65 0.41 -4.16 -1.33
CA THR A 65 0.17 -3.87 0.09
C THR A 65 -0.88 -4.83 0.60
N VAL A 66 -0.54 -5.66 1.59
CA VAL A 66 -1.47 -6.60 2.23
C VAL A 66 -1.73 -6.14 3.65
N GLU A 67 -2.96 -5.68 3.92
CA GLU A 67 -3.35 -5.28 5.27
C GLU A 67 -3.83 -6.50 6.07
N VAL A 68 -3.31 -6.64 7.28
CA VAL A 68 -3.66 -7.73 8.21
C VAL A 68 -4.12 -7.17 9.56
N ASP A 69 -4.75 -8.01 10.36
CA ASP A 69 -5.13 -7.69 11.74
C ASP A 69 -3.94 -7.68 12.72
N ASP A 70 -2.93 -8.53 12.49
CA ASP A 70 -1.72 -8.64 13.31
C ASP A 70 -0.47 -8.82 12.44
N VAL A 71 0.30 -7.75 12.28
CA VAL A 71 1.52 -7.74 11.46
C VAL A 71 2.70 -8.46 12.13
N ASP A 72 2.76 -8.46 13.46
CA ASP A 72 3.83 -9.11 14.21
C ASP A 72 3.67 -10.64 14.19
N GLU A 73 2.43 -11.14 14.21
CA GLU A 73 2.12 -12.56 13.99
C GLU A 73 2.59 -13.00 12.58
N VAL A 74 2.30 -12.21 11.55
CA VAL A 74 2.72 -12.51 10.16
C VAL A 74 4.24 -12.50 10.03
N TYR A 75 4.89 -11.46 10.57
CA TYR A 75 6.34 -11.34 10.57
C TYR A 75 7.01 -12.57 11.20
N THR A 76 6.58 -12.97 12.39
CA THR A 76 7.09 -14.15 13.10
C THR A 76 6.92 -15.43 12.26
N ARG A 77 5.77 -15.59 11.60
CA ARG A 77 5.49 -16.74 10.73
C ARG A 77 6.32 -16.77 9.45
N MET A 78 6.69 -15.61 8.91
CA MET A 78 7.57 -15.49 7.74
C MET A 78 9.02 -15.79 8.10
N LEU A 79 9.51 -15.27 9.22
CA LEU A 79 10.83 -15.62 9.76
C LEU A 79 10.98 -17.11 10.01
N ALA A 80 9.99 -17.74 10.65
CA ALA A 80 9.99 -19.18 10.92
C ALA A 80 10.03 -20.05 9.64
N ARG A 81 9.66 -19.48 8.48
CA ARG A 81 9.70 -20.13 7.17
C ARG A 81 10.95 -19.78 6.36
N GLY A 82 11.85 -18.95 6.90
CA GLY A 82 13.04 -18.49 6.19
C GLY A 82 12.73 -17.55 5.02
N VAL A 83 11.57 -16.86 5.04
CA VAL A 83 11.26 -15.84 4.04
C VAL A 83 12.21 -14.66 4.23
N GLN A 84 12.77 -14.16 3.13
CA GLN A 84 13.63 -12.98 3.17
C GLN A 84 12.81 -11.74 3.51
N ILE A 85 13.19 -11.07 4.60
CA ILE A 85 12.63 -9.78 5.01
C ILE A 85 13.59 -8.68 4.53
N VAL A 86 13.09 -7.79 3.67
CA VAL A 86 13.89 -6.72 3.05
C VAL A 86 13.77 -5.38 3.79
N TYR A 87 12.76 -5.23 4.64
CA TYR A 87 12.54 -4.07 5.49
C TYR A 87 12.14 -4.54 6.89
N PRO A 88 12.79 -4.09 7.97
CA PRO A 88 12.46 -4.55 9.31
C PRO A 88 11.09 -3.99 9.77
N PRO A 89 10.39 -4.66 10.70
CA PRO A 89 9.17 -4.14 11.30
C PRO A 89 9.37 -2.74 11.84
N THR A 90 8.62 -1.78 11.29
CA THR A 90 8.77 -0.35 11.55
C THR A 90 7.41 0.28 11.77
N ASP A 91 7.30 1.11 12.81
CA ASP A 91 6.18 2.01 13.03
C ASP A 91 6.41 3.30 12.24
N GLU A 92 5.64 3.47 11.17
CA GLU A 92 5.80 4.59 10.26
C GLU A 92 5.14 5.86 10.82
N PRO A 93 5.66 7.06 10.51
CA PRO A 93 5.14 8.32 11.03
C PRO A 93 3.70 8.65 10.61
N TRP A 94 3.13 7.88 9.67
CA TRP A 94 1.72 7.94 9.26
C TRP A 94 0.81 6.93 9.95
N GLY A 95 1.28 6.28 11.02
CA GLY A 95 0.44 5.43 11.88
C GLY A 95 0.21 4.01 11.36
N VAL A 96 1.08 3.52 10.46
CA VAL A 96 1.07 2.13 9.97
C VAL A 96 2.29 1.39 10.48
N ARG A 97 2.10 0.14 10.91
CA ARG A 97 3.20 -0.78 11.20
C ARG A 97 3.36 -1.76 10.05
N ARG A 98 4.56 -1.86 9.47
CA ARG A 98 4.86 -2.74 8.31
C ARG A 98 6.29 -3.27 8.32
N PHE A 99 6.56 -4.27 7.49
CA PHE A 99 7.88 -4.86 7.21
C PHE A 99 7.96 -5.25 5.72
#